data_AF-A0A3A5VEI2-F1
#
_entry.id   AF-A0A3A5VEI2-F1
#
_cell.length_a   1.000
_cell.length_b   1.000
_cell.length_c   1.000
_cell.angle_alpha   90.00
_cell.angle_beta   90.00
_cell.angle_gamma   90.00
#
_symmetry.space_group_name_H-M   'P 1'
#
loop_
_entity.id
_entity.type
_entity.pdbx_description
1 polymer ?
#
loop_
_entity_poly.entity_id
_entity_poly.type
_entity_poly.pdbx_seq_one_letter_code
_entity_poly.pdbx_strand_id
1 'polypeptide(L)'
;MNVKYVAKNPTPVPQTITLPRGMPLDGGRLRSAEAITVQVPPMSVREILYDSEGMPVVEGCIQDLTVTVENNDGTTIDPHTSRRERTVIRDISGDRTALFMAQTRRVYPNLVVDDNRNIGGAQLLAQFSHLRSQRDNTTAIYSPAALNMTFESRTDSLYHAANQGQVEIRSIIGNGYDQADAIQMQVHNPGSQAVRVVVPQGTMVEQQTWTGKQNLVVKEDVWIDIQPGQTGNFPLPAFCANSSGGSPRGEPMNMTPFVFHDMGESFRDQDSMWRTTDSRRGVRMR
;
A
#
# COMPACT_ATOMS: atom_id res chain seq x y z
N MET A 1 2.70 7.59 31.95
CA MET A 1 2.24 6.91 30.71
C MET A 1 1.68 8.00 29.84
N ASN A 2 2.22 8.20 28.63
CA ASN A 2 1.80 9.32 27.77
C ASN A 2 0.51 8.96 27.04
N VAL A 3 -0.42 9.91 26.95
CA VAL A 3 -1.68 9.77 26.20
C VAL A 3 -1.47 10.26 24.77
N LYS A 4 -2.00 9.53 23.78
CA LYS A 4 -1.76 9.79 22.35
C LYS A 4 -3.01 10.34 21.66
N TYR A 5 -2.84 11.43 20.91
CA TYR A 5 -3.83 11.96 19.98
C TYR A 5 -3.28 11.93 18.54
N VAL A 6 -4.11 11.59 17.57
CA VAL A 6 -3.71 11.50 16.15
C VAL A 6 -4.44 12.57 15.34
N ALA A 7 -3.74 13.66 15.02
CA ALA A 7 -4.24 14.71 14.15
C ALA A 7 -4.09 14.29 12.68
N LYS A 8 -5.17 14.21 11.91
CA LYS A 8 -5.14 13.69 10.54
C LYS A 8 -5.30 14.81 9.51
N ASN A 9 -4.43 14.87 8.52
CA ASN A 9 -4.60 15.70 7.33
C ASN A 9 -4.83 14.82 6.09
N PRO A 10 -6.09 14.57 5.71
CA PRO A 10 -6.45 13.82 4.51
C PRO A 10 -6.48 14.70 3.24
N THR A 11 -5.89 15.90 3.26
CA THR A 11 -5.91 16.86 2.16
C THR A 11 -4.52 17.00 1.50
N PRO A 12 -4.45 17.39 0.21
CA PRO A 12 -3.18 17.54 -0.53
C PRO A 12 -2.40 18.82 -0.22
N VAL A 13 -2.87 19.62 0.72
CA VAL A 13 -2.22 20.85 1.17
C VAL A 13 -1.95 20.75 2.67
N PRO A 14 -0.88 21.38 3.20
CA PRO A 14 -0.66 21.40 4.64
C PRO A 14 -1.88 21.98 5.35
N GLN A 15 -2.37 21.28 6.37
CA GLN A 15 -3.45 21.74 7.23
C GLN A 15 -2.86 22.21 8.55
N THR A 16 -3.43 23.29 9.07
CA THR A 16 -3.12 23.73 10.43
C THR A 16 -4.25 23.25 11.31
N ILE A 17 -3.97 22.24 12.15
CA ILE A 17 -4.94 21.66 13.07
C ILE A 17 -4.66 22.24 14.45
N THR A 18 -5.66 22.88 15.03
CA THR A 18 -5.61 23.40 16.40
C THR A 18 -6.45 22.52 17.30
N LEU A 19 -5.83 21.90 18.28
CA LEU A 19 -6.50 21.18 19.35
C LEU A 19 -6.71 22.14 20.52
N PRO A 20 -7.96 22.37 20.95
CA PRO A 20 -8.24 23.35 21.97
C PRO A 20 -7.80 22.87 23.36
N ARG A 21 -7.48 23.83 24.23
CA ARG A 21 -7.35 23.59 25.66
C ARG A 21 -8.62 22.95 26.21
N GLY A 22 -8.48 21.98 27.10
CA GLY A 22 -9.59 21.28 27.74
C GLY A 22 -10.18 20.13 26.93
N MET A 23 -9.65 19.86 25.72
CA MET A 23 -10.04 18.71 24.90
C MET A 23 -9.91 17.40 25.71
N PRO A 24 -10.95 16.55 25.72
CA PRO A 24 -10.88 15.27 26.43
C PRO A 24 -9.93 14.30 25.71
N LEU A 25 -9.07 13.66 26.49
CA LEU A 25 -8.06 12.68 26.08
C LEU A 25 -8.26 11.39 26.89
N ASP A 26 -7.84 10.24 26.35
CA ASP A 26 -7.99 8.92 26.99
C ASP A 26 -9.40 8.64 27.55
N GLY A 27 -10.42 8.75 26.67
CA GLY A 27 -11.81 8.55 27.07
C GLY A 27 -12.34 9.57 28.10
N GLY A 28 -11.66 10.71 28.25
CA GLY A 28 -12.02 11.79 29.19
C GLY A 28 -11.31 11.74 30.54
N ARG A 29 -10.39 10.78 30.74
CA ARG A 29 -9.57 10.67 31.96
C ARG A 29 -8.52 11.75 32.09
N LEU A 30 -8.09 12.32 30.95
CA LEU A 30 -7.16 13.43 30.87
C LEU A 30 -7.76 14.54 30.02
N ARG A 31 -7.31 15.78 30.24
CA ARG A 31 -7.67 16.93 29.40
C ARG A 31 -6.42 17.65 28.97
N SER A 32 -6.42 18.16 27.73
CA SER A 32 -5.33 19.01 27.23
C SER A 32 -5.19 20.24 28.12
N ALA A 33 -4.03 20.44 28.74
CA ALA A 33 -3.76 21.54 29.66
C ALA A 33 -3.65 22.89 28.93
N GLU A 34 -3.23 22.87 27.68
CA GLU A 34 -3.15 24.02 26.77
C GLU A 34 -3.66 23.69 25.37
N ALA A 35 -3.82 24.71 24.54
CA ALA A 35 -4.12 24.52 23.12
C ALA A 35 -2.81 24.26 22.37
N ILE A 36 -2.86 23.36 21.39
CA ILE A 36 -1.73 23.11 20.50
C ILE A 36 -2.16 23.29 19.07
N THR A 37 -1.36 24.03 18.32
CA THR A 37 -1.50 24.15 16.87
C THR A 37 -0.37 23.37 16.22
N VAL A 38 -0.73 22.37 15.43
CA VAL A 38 0.22 21.63 14.62
C VAL A 38 -0.05 21.87 13.15
N GLN A 39 1.02 22.10 12.40
CA GLN A 39 0.96 21.89 10.96
C GLN A 39 1.02 20.37 10.72
N VAL A 40 -0.02 19.86 10.09
CA VAL A 40 -0.11 18.47 9.63
C VAL A 40 0.04 18.54 8.11
N PRO A 41 1.18 18.12 7.55
CA PRO A 41 1.46 18.18 6.13
C PRO A 41 0.49 17.35 5.28
N PRO A 42 0.51 17.50 3.95
CA PRO A 42 -0.40 16.79 3.06
C PRO A 42 -0.36 15.28 3.30
N MET A 43 -1.53 14.65 3.38
CA MET A 43 -1.68 13.19 3.52
C MET A 43 -0.83 12.57 4.61
N SER A 44 -0.84 13.23 5.75
CA SER A 44 -0.14 12.76 6.93
C SER A 44 -1.10 12.68 8.10
N VAL A 45 -0.71 11.88 9.06
CA VAL A 45 -1.22 12.01 10.42
C VAL A 45 -0.14 12.70 11.26
N ARG A 46 -0.43 13.22 12.44
CA ARG A 46 0.56 13.77 13.37
C ARG A 46 0.21 13.27 14.74
N GLU A 47 1.15 12.57 15.35
CA GLU A 47 0.99 12.08 16.70
C GLU A 47 1.37 13.18 17.66
N ILE A 48 0.47 13.46 18.59
CA ILE A 48 0.68 14.42 19.65
C ILE A 48 0.59 13.61 20.93
N LEU A 49 1.71 13.52 21.62
CA LEU A 49 1.76 12.89 22.93
C LEU A 49 1.41 13.93 23.98
N TYR A 50 0.78 13.48 25.05
CA TYR A 50 0.47 14.27 26.23
C TYR A 50 1.08 13.56 27.42
N ASP A 51 1.75 14.32 28.29
CA ASP A 51 2.23 13.78 29.56
C ASP A 51 1.07 13.54 30.54
N SER A 52 1.40 13.09 31.76
CA SER A 52 0.40 12.84 32.80
C SER A 52 -0.34 14.09 33.28
N GLU A 53 0.16 15.29 32.97
CA GLU A 53 -0.45 16.56 33.34
C GLU A 53 -1.31 17.13 32.19
N GLY A 54 -1.32 16.48 31.03
CA GLY A 54 -2.04 16.93 29.85
C GLY A 54 -1.31 18.01 29.07
N MET A 55 0.00 18.22 29.34
CA MET A 55 0.82 19.10 28.53
C MET A 55 1.22 18.37 27.24
N PRO A 56 1.09 19.02 26.07
CA PRO A 56 1.47 18.42 24.81
C PRO A 56 2.99 18.29 24.72
N VAL A 57 3.46 17.05 24.58
CA VAL A 57 4.82 16.70 24.20
C VAL A 57 4.81 16.43 22.70
N VAL A 58 5.30 17.40 21.93
CA VAL A 58 5.24 17.32 20.46
C VAL A 58 6.32 16.37 19.96
N GLU A 59 5.92 15.16 19.62
CA GLU A 59 6.70 14.29 18.74
C GLU A 59 6.26 14.48 17.27
N GLY A 60 7.09 14.01 16.35
CA GLY A 60 7.04 14.33 14.92
C GLY A 60 5.73 13.97 14.20
N CYS A 61 5.60 14.53 13.00
CA CYS A 61 4.51 14.23 12.10
C CYS A 61 4.63 12.81 11.50
N ILE A 62 3.51 12.15 11.15
CA ILE A 62 3.41 11.11 10.11
C ILE A 62 3.46 11.78 8.73
N GLN A 63 4.28 12.82 8.61
CA GLN A 63 4.91 13.06 7.35
C GLN A 63 6.03 12.04 7.33
N ASP A 64 5.82 11.05 6.47
CA ASP A 64 6.59 9.84 6.36
C ASP A 64 6.24 8.75 7.39
N LEU A 65 6.00 7.55 6.90
CA LEU A 65 6.79 6.44 7.43
C LEU A 65 8.25 6.87 7.25
N THR A 66 8.77 7.67 8.20
CA THR A 66 10.09 8.31 8.06
C THR A 66 11.03 7.23 7.69
N VAL A 67 11.68 7.42 6.55
CA VAL A 67 12.74 6.53 6.16
C VAL A 67 13.81 6.70 7.22
N THR A 68 13.81 5.76 8.15
CA THR A 68 14.72 5.71 9.30
C THR A 68 16.12 5.30 8.88
N VAL A 69 16.25 4.74 7.68
CA VAL A 69 17.47 4.15 7.17
C VAL A 69 17.57 4.45 5.68
N GLU A 70 18.63 5.14 5.30
CA GLU A 70 19.01 5.33 3.91
C GLU A 70 20.20 4.42 3.58
N ASN A 71 20.01 3.57 2.58
CA ASN A 71 21.02 2.64 2.11
C ASN A 71 21.67 3.13 0.82
N ASN A 72 22.92 2.71 0.60
CA ASN A 72 23.65 2.94 -0.63
C ASN A 72 23.00 2.23 -1.83
N ASP A 73 23.22 2.76 -3.03
CA ASP A 73 22.71 2.22 -4.28
C ASP A 73 22.95 0.70 -4.44
N GLY A 74 21.89 -0.02 -4.78
CA GLY A 74 21.89 -1.46 -4.96
C GLY A 74 21.86 -2.29 -3.69
N THR A 75 21.80 -1.66 -2.51
CA THR A 75 21.57 -2.40 -1.25
C THR A 75 20.21 -3.09 -1.30
N THR A 76 20.22 -4.40 -1.05
CA THR A 76 19.00 -5.20 -1.02
C THR A 76 18.14 -4.85 0.19
N ILE A 77 16.83 -4.86 0.01
CA ILE A 77 15.86 -4.68 1.09
C ILE A 77 15.11 -6.01 1.27
N ASP A 78 14.96 -6.46 2.51
CA ASP A 78 14.09 -7.59 2.83
C ASP A 78 12.63 -7.15 2.70
N PRO A 79 11.81 -7.73 1.80
CA PRO A 79 10.41 -7.33 1.65
C PRO A 79 9.56 -7.65 2.89
N HIS A 80 10.02 -8.50 3.80
CA HIS A 80 9.36 -8.80 5.08
C HIS A 80 9.70 -7.79 6.19
N THR A 81 10.63 -6.88 5.93
CA THR A 81 11.08 -5.90 6.92
C THR A 81 9.93 -4.99 7.36
N SER A 82 9.83 -4.75 8.67
CA SER A 82 9.03 -3.66 9.22
C SER A 82 9.81 -2.34 9.27
N ARG A 83 11.11 -2.36 8.92
CA ARG A 83 11.94 -1.15 8.87
C ARG A 83 11.51 -0.29 7.70
N ARG A 84 11.41 1.00 7.98
CA ARG A 84 11.14 2.02 6.97
C ARG A 84 12.48 2.45 6.40
N GLU A 85 12.89 1.79 5.33
CA GLU A 85 14.17 2.03 4.67
C GLU A 85 14.01 2.33 3.17
N ARG A 86 15.02 2.97 2.59
CA ARG A 86 15.14 3.22 1.15
C ARG A 86 16.54 2.94 0.66
N THR A 87 16.65 2.53 -0.60
CA THR A 87 17.91 2.40 -1.34
C THR A 87 17.94 3.47 -2.42
N VAL A 88 18.92 4.38 -2.35
CA VAL A 88 19.05 5.50 -3.29
C VAL A 88 19.44 5.00 -4.68
N ILE A 89 18.89 5.60 -5.73
CA ILE A 89 19.29 5.35 -7.12
C ILE A 89 20.22 6.49 -7.55
N ARG A 90 21.49 6.18 -7.84
CA ARG A 90 22.47 7.20 -8.25
C ARG A 90 22.46 7.44 -9.75
N ASP A 91 22.35 6.39 -10.55
CA ASP A 91 22.22 6.50 -11.99
C ASP A 91 20.75 6.71 -12.36
N ILE A 92 20.42 7.93 -12.76
CA ILE A 92 19.07 8.33 -13.18
C ILE A 92 18.94 8.49 -14.70
N SER A 93 19.88 7.92 -15.46
CA SER A 93 19.83 7.96 -16.92
C SER A 93 18.75 7.03 -17.49
N GLY A 94 18.25 7.37 -18.68
CA GLY A 94 17.29 6.55 -19.42
C GLY A 94 15.82 6.79 -19.07
N ASP A 95 14.98 5.86 -19.52
CA ASP A 95 13.54 5.88 -19.26
C ASP A 95 13.24 5.62 -17.78
N ARG A 96 12.41 6.47 -17.17
CA ARG A 96 12.13 6.41 -15.73
C ARG A 96 11.41 5.13 -15.34
N THR A 97 10.48 4.66 -16.16
CA THR A 97 9.71 3.44 -15.88
C THR A 97 10.62 2.21 -15.88
N ALA A 98 11.46 2.10 -16.92
CA ALA A 98 12.47 1.04 -17.03
C ALA A 98 13.49 1.10 -15.88
N LEU A 99 13.94 2.31 -15.51
CA LEU A 99 14.87 2.53 -14.41
C LEU A 99 14.31 2.00 -13.08
N PHE A 100 13.11 2.43 -12.68
CA PHE A 100 12.52 2.00 -11.41
C PHE A 100 12.27 0.49 -11.37
N MET A 101 11.89 -0.11 -12.51
CA MET A 101 11.74 -1.57 -12.60
C MET A 101 13.06 -2.31 -12.44
N ALA A 102 14.11 -1.88 -13.15
CA ALA A 102 15.43 -2.50 -13.07
C ALA A 102 16.01 -2.38 -11.65
N GLN A 103 15.89 -1.21 -11.03
CA GLN A 103 16.37 -0.98 -9.67
C GLN A 103 15.55 -1.77 -8.64
N THR A 104 14.24 -1.90 -8.82
CA THR A 104 13.42 -2.73 -7.92
C THR A 104 13.85 -4.19 -7.96
N ARG A 105 14.08 -4.77 -9.15
CA ARG A 105 14.59 -6.14 -9.28
C ARG A 105 15.96 -6.33 -8.67
N ARG A 106 16.82 -5.31 -8.73
CA ARG A 106 18.14 -5.33 -8.08
C ARG A 106 18.05 -5.26 -6.56
N VAL A 107 17.12 -4.47 -6.02
CA VAL A 107 16.92 -4.29 -4.56
C VAL A 107 16.16 -5.47 -3.94
N TYR A 108 15.27 -6.12 -4.70
CA TYR A 108 14.48 -7.28 -4.27
C TYR A 108 14.75 -8.52 -5.14
N PRO A 109 15.98 -9.07 -5.13
CA PRO A 109 16.36 -10.16 -6.03
C PRO A 109 15.58 -11.46 -5.77
N ASN A 110 15.04 -11.63 -4.55
CA ASN A 110 14.33 -12.83 -4.13
C ASN A 110 12.80 -12.67 -4.17
N LEU A 111 12.29 -11.53 -4.63
CA LEU A 111 10.84 -11.35 -4.79
C LEU A 111 10.37 -12.20 -5.97
N VAL A 112 9.49 -13.16 -5.69
CA VAL A 112 8.92 -14.03 -6.73
C VAL A 112 8.02 -13.21 -7.65
N VAL A 113 8.36 -13.19 -8.93
CA VAL A 113 7.58 -12.56 -10.00
C VAL A 113 7.47 -13.53 -11.15
N ASP A 114 6.24 -13.88 -11.53
CA ASP A 114 5.92 -14.77 -12.62
C ASP A 114 4.56 -14.40 -13.21
N ASP A 115 4.57 -13.65 -14.31
CA ASP A 115 3.37 -13.18 -15.01
C ASP A 115 2.52 -14.35 -15.54
N ASN A 116 3.13 -15.50 -15.86
CA ASN A 116 2.38 -16.68 -16.30
C ASN A 116 1.58 -17.32 -15.17
N ARG A 117 2.02 -17.11 -13.91
CA ARG A 117 1.31 -17.54 -12.70
C ARG A 117 0.46 -16.42 -12.10
N ASN A 118 0.43 -15.24 -12.71
CA ASN A 118 -0.21 -14.04 -12.18
C ASN A 118 0.31 -13.64 -10.78
N ILE A 119 1.62 -13.85 -10.53
CA ILE A 119 2.29 -13.54 -9.25
C ILE A 119 3.26 -12.38 -9.48
N GLY A 120 3.19 -11.35 -8.64
CA GLY A 120 3.93 -10.11 -8.84
C GLY A 120 4.43 -9.46 -7.55
N GLY A 121 4.75 -8.18 -7.66
CA GLY A 121 5.12 -7.30 -6.55
C GLY A 121 6.21 -6.30 -6.95
N ALA A 122 7.05 -6.63 -7.93
CA ALA A 122 8.11 -5.73 -8.39
C ALA A 122 7.54 -4.51 -9.13
N GLN A 123 6.46 -4.69 -9.91
CA GLN A 123 5.84 -3.58 -10.63
C GLN A 123 5.22 -2.58 -9.66
N LEU A 124 4.57 -3.07 -8.62
CA LEU A 124 3.97 -2.30 -7.55
C LEU A 124 5.03 -1.48 -6.81
N LEU A 125 6.09 -2.14 -6.33
CA LEU A 125 7.14 -1.47 -5.57
C LEU A 125 7.86 -0.44 -6.41
N ALA A 126 8.09 -0.70 -7.70
CA ALA A 126 8.66 0.28 -8.63
C ALA A 126 7.75 1.51 -8.80
N GLN A 127 6.46 1.29 -9.04
CA GLN A 127 5.48 2.36 -9.23
C GLN A 127 5.31 3.23 -7.98
N PHE A 128 5.10 2.60 -6.82
CA PHE A 128 4.94 3.32 -5.57
C PHE A 128 6.24 4.00 -5.13
N SER A 129 7.40 3.39 -5.37
CA SER A 129 8.69 4.04 -5.12
C SER A 129 8.92 5.24 -6.03
N HIS A 130 8.46 5.19 -7.28
CA HIS A 130 8.53 6.31 -8.20
C HIS A 130 7.67 7.49 -7.73
N LEU A 131 6.41 7.21 -7.38
CA LEU A 131 5.48 8.23 -6.88
C LEU A 131 6.00 8.82 -5.55
N ARG A 132 6.52 7.98 -4.64
CA ARG A 132 7.11 8.43 -3.38
C ARG A 132 8.38 9.26 -3.59
N SER A 133 9.25 8.84 -4.52
CA SER A 133 10.46 9.58 -4.91
C SER A 133 10.13 11.00 -5.38
N GLN A 134 9.09 11.16 -6.20
CA GLN A 134 8.65 12.49 -6.63
C GLN A 134 8.14 13.36 -5.48
N ARG A 135 7.43 12.77 -4.52
CA ARG A 135 6.92 13.48 -3.33
C ARG A 135 8.04 13.93 -2.41
N ASP A 136 9.03 13.07 -2.20
CA ASP A 136 10.16 13.31 -1.30
C ASP A 136 11.30 14.08 -1.98
N ASN A 137 11.15 14.44 -3.27
CA ASN A 137 12.17 15.08 -4.10
C ASN A 137 13.52 14.33 -4.08
N THR A 138 13.45 13.01 -4.23
CA THR A 138 14.60 12.09 -4.28
C THR A 138 14.39 11.06 -5.39
N THR A 139 15.35 10.13 -5.57
CA THR A 139 15.19 8.96 -6.44
C THR A 139 15.65 7.72 -5.68
N ALA A 140 14.72 6.88 -5.26
CA ALA A 140 15.01 5.71 -4.43
C ALA A 140 13.97 4.60 -4.58
N ILE A 141 14.37 3.37 -4.27
CA ILE A 141 13.46 2.25 -4.04
C ILE A 141 13.17 2.15 -2.54
N TYR A 142 11.89 2.04 -2.18
CA TYR A 142 11.43 2.04 -0.80
C TYR A 142 11.03 0.62 -0.35
N SER A 143 11.26 0.34 0.93
CA SER A 143 10.67 -0.81 1.64
C SER A 143 9.14 -0.80 1.58
N PRO A 144 8.47 -1.97 1.59
CA PRO A 144 7.00 -2.03 1.72
C PRO A 144 6.51 -1.24 2.94
N ALA A 145 7.21 -1.39 4.07
CA ALA A 145 6.89 -0.67 5.30
C ALA A 145 7.04 0.86 5.17
N ALA A 146 7.88 1.39 4.27
CA ALA A 146 7.96 2.83 3.97
C ALA A 146 6.87 3.30 2.99
N LEU A 147 6.18 2.37 2.32
CA LEU A 147 5.09 2.58 1.38
C LEU A 147 3.70 2.24 1.96
N ASN A 148 3.62 2.07 3.28
CA ASN A 148 2.40 1.70 4.02
C ASN A 148 1.85 0.32 3.67
N MET A 149 2.76 -0.61 3.39
CA MET A 149 2.45 -2.00 3.06
C MET A 149 3.20 -2.95 3.99
N THR A 150 2.64 -4.14 4.19
CA THR A 150 3.35 -5.28 4.77
C THR A 150 3.32 -6.46 3.83
N PHE A 151 4.29 -7.35 4.00
CA PHE A 151 4.28 -8.64 3.34
C PHE A 151 3.23 -9.55 3.99
N GLU A 152 2.36 -10.14 3.19
CA GLU A 152 1.36 -11.12 3.60
C GLU A 152 2.07 -12.40 4.07
N SER A 153 1.97 -12.67 5.36
CA SER A 153 2.59 -13.82 6.01
C SER A 153 1.60 -14.91 6.38
N ARG A 154 0.29 -14.68 6.22
CA ARG A 154 -0.73 -15.67 6.52
C ARG A 154 -0.69 -16.81 5.51
N THR A 155 -0.68 -18.02 6.04
CA THR A 155 -0.59 -19.26 5.25
C THR A 155 -1.88 -19.61 4.52
N ASP A 156 -3.01 -19.04 4.94
CA ASP A 156 -4.34 -19.19 4.32
C ASP A 156 -4.61 -18.13 3.23
N SER A 157 -3.66 -17.24 2.95
CA SER A 157 -3.79 -16.27 1.88
C SER A 157 -3.70 -16.91 0.49
N LEU A 158 -4.45 -16.36 -0.46
CA LEU A 158 -4.42 -16.83 -1.86
C LEU A 158 -3.01 -16.73 -2.46
N TYR A 159 -2.28 -15.64 -2.17
CA TYR A 159 -0.90 -15.46 -2.64
C TYR A 159 -0.01 -16.61 -2.14
N HIS A 160 -0.07 -16.94 -0.85
CA HIS A 160 0.75 -18.01 -0.29
C HIS A 160 0.39 -19.38 -0.89
N ALA A 161 -0.90 -19.69 -1.00
CA ALA A 161 -1.37 -20.93 -1.62
C ALA A 161 -0.93 -21.05 -3.10
N ALA A 162 -1.02 -19.96 -3.87
CA ALA A 162 -0.57 -19.91 -5.26
C ALA A 162 0.95 -20.05 -5.38
N ASN A 163 1.70 -19.40 -4.49
CA ASN A 163 3.16 -19.46 -4.47
C ASN A 163 3.66 -20.89 -4.17
N GLN A 164 2.99 -21.60 -3.26
CA GLN A 164 3.27 -23.01 -2.90
C GLN A 164 2.70 -24.03 -3.90
N GLY A 165 1.99 -23.59 -4.95
CA GLY A 165 1.38 -24.49 -5.94
C GLY A 165 0.17 -25.28 -5.44
N GLN A 166 -0.45 -24.87 -4.33
CA GLN A 166 -1.68 -25.48 -3.84
C GLN A 166 -2.89 -25.09 -4.69
N VAL A 167 -2.84 -23.90 -5.29
CA VAL A 167 -3.79 -23.41 -6.28
C VAL A 167 -3.04 -22.75 -7.44
N GLU A 168 -3.71 -22.60 -8.56
CA GLU A 168 -3.19 -21.91 -9.74
C GLU A 168 -4.09 -20.70 -10.04
N ILE A 169 -3.51 -19.50 -10.01
CA ILE A 169 -4.21 -18.30 -10.50
C ILE A 169 -4.10 -18.32 -12.02
N ARG A 170 -5.22 -18.56 -12.69
CA ARG A 170 -5.30 -18.68 -14.16
C ARG A 170 -5.35 -17.32 -14.85
N SER A 171 -6.03 -16.36 -14.24
CA SER A 171 -6.11 -15.00 -14.73
C SER A 171 -6.46 -14.02 -13.62
N ILE A 172 -5.99 -12.78 -13.76
CA ILE A 172 -6.47 -11.62 -13.02
C ILE A 172 -6.60 -10.48 -14.02
N ILE A 173 -7.81 -9.95 -14.16
CA ILE A 173 -8.11 -8.85 -15.07
C ILE A 173 -8.69 -7.68 -14.27
N GLY A 174 -8.06 -6.50 -14.39
CA GLY A 174 -8.59 -5.26 -13.82
C GLY A 174 -9.61 -4.61 -14.75
N ASN A 175 -10.80 -4.29 -14.26
CA ASN A 175 -11.88 -3.71 -15.05
C ASN A 175 -12.70 -2.68 -14.24
N GLY A 176 -12.08 -1.55 -13.90
CA GLY A 176 -12.71 -0.47 -13.14
C GLY A 176 -12.26 -0.44 -11.67
N TYR A 177 -13.10 0.16 -10.84
CA TYR A 177 -12.85 0.37 -9.41
C TYR A 177 -14.18 0.68 -8.68
N ASP A 178 -14.19 0.53 -7.35
CA ASP A 178 -15.34 0.78 -6.46
C ASP A 178 -16.63 0.08 -6.89
N GLN A 179 -16.48 -1.13 -7.43
CA GLN A 179 -17.56 -2.02 -7.85
C GLN A 179 -17.19 -3.46 -7.47
N ALA A 180 -18.20 -4.33 -7.38
CA ALA A 180 -18.04 -5.70 -6.88
C ALA A 180 -17.09 -6.58 -7.70
N ASP A 181 -16.93 -6.27 -8.99
CA ASP A 181 -16.14 -7.04 -9.97
C ASP A 181 -15.00 -6.23 -10.59
N ALA A 182 -14.50 -5.22 -9.87
CA ALA A 182 -13.38 -4.40 -10.32
C ALA A 182 -12.14 -5.23 -10.67
N ILE A 183 -11.97 -6.39 -10.04
CA ILE A 183 -11.05 -7.44 -10.45
C ILE A 183 -11.85 -8.70 -10.80
N GLN A 184 -11.57 -9.28 -11.95
CA GLN A 184 -12.07 -10.59 -12.34
C GLN A 184 -10.92 -11.60 -12.26
N MET A 185 -11.05 -12.58 -11.38
CA MET A 185 -10.00 -13.56 -11.12
C MET A 185 -10.48 -15.00 -11.35
N GLN A 186 -9.64 -15.81 -11.98
CA GLN A 186 -9.85 -17.25 -12.09
C GLN A 186 -8.81 -18.01 -11.27
N VAL A 187 -9.29 -18.95 -10.45
CA VAL A 187 -8.43 -19.81 -9.63
C VAL A 187 -8.80 -21.26 -9.85
N HIS A 188 -7.79 -22.09 -10.05
CA HIS A 188 -7.91 -23.53 -10.24
C HIS A 188 -7.29 -24.26 -9.05
N ASN A 189 -7.96 -25.30 -8.56
CA ASN A 189 -7.41 -26.23 -7.58
C ASN A 189 -6.98 -27.52 -8.31
N PRO A 190 -5.66 -27.73 -8.56
CA PRO A 190 -5.16 -28.94 -9.20
C PRO A 190 -5.12 -30.15 -8.25
N GLY A 191 -5.32 -29.93 -6.96
CA GLY A 191 -5.18 -30.95 -5.92
C GLY A 191 -6.38 -31.89 -5.81
N SER A 192 -6.23 -32.86 -4.91
CA SER A 192 -7.26 -33.86 -4.59
C SER A 192 -8.12 -33.50 -3.37
N GLN A 193 -7.83 -32.39 -2.70
CA GLN A 193 -8.53 -31.91 -1.50
C GLN A 193 -9.13 -30.52 -1.75
N ALA A 194 -10.27 -30.23 -1.13
CA ALA A 194 -10.86 -28.89 -1.20
C ALA A 194 -9.93 -27.88 -0.53
N VAL A 195 -9.85 -26.68 -1.12
CA VAL A 195 -9.00 -25.59 -0.64
C VAL A 195 -9.88 -24.39 -0.30
N ARG A 196 -9.64 -23.80 0.88
CA ARG A 196 -10.22 -22.53 1.31
C ARG A 196 -9.12 -21.53 1.56
N VAL A 197 -9.14 -20.42 0.83
CA VAL A 197 -8.14 -19.34 0.93
C VAL A 197 -8.83 -17.99 1.00
N VAL A 198 -8.10 -16.98 1.46
CA VAL A 198 -8.59 -15.60 1.55
C VAL A 198 -7.74 -14.65 0.73
N VAL A 199 -8.39 -13.72 0.04
CA VAL A 199 -7.76 -12.48 -0.43
C VAL A 199 -8.13 -11.41 0.59
N PRO A 200 -7.21 -10.98 1.47
CA PRO A 200 -7.56 -10.02 2.50
C PRO A 200 -7.82 -8.63 1.91
N GLN A 201 -8.61 -7.85 2.66
CA GLN A 201 -8.69 -6.41 2.50
C GLN A 201 -7.28 -5.80 2.46
N GLY A 202 -7.07 -4.89 1.53
CA GLY A 202 -5.80 -4.20 1.34
C GLY A 202 -4.80 -4.94 0.46
N THR A 203 -5.06 -6.18 0.02
CA THR A 203 -4.17 -6.84 -0.95
C THR A 203 -4.03 -5.98 -2.20
N MET A 204 -2.78 -5.69 -2.55
CA MET A 204 -2.42 -4.92 -3.73
C MET A 204 -2.32 -5.84 -4.94
N VAL A 205 -2.89 -5.38 -6.04
CA VAL A 205 -2.90 -6.08 -7.33
C VAL A 205 -2.28 -5.14 -8.36
N GLU A 206 -1.18 -5.58 -8.95
CA GLU A 206 -0.39 -4.75 -9.87
C GLU A 206 -0.72 -5.05 -11.32
N GLN A 207 -0.44 -4.11 -12.21
CA GLN A 207 -0.43 -4.41 -13.65
C GLN A 207 0.74 -5.34 -13.98
N GLN A 208 0.58 -6.26 -14.93
CA GLN A 208 1.72 -7.03 -15.46
C GLN A 208 2.73 -6.15 -16.20
N THR A 209 2.27 -5.03 -16.76
CA THR A 209 3.12 -4.06 -17.44
C THR A 209 2.74 -2.65 -17.01
N TRP A 210 3.72 -1.77 -16.83
CA TRP A 210 3.46 -0.37 -16.53
C TRP A 210 2.84 0.33 -17.75
N THR A 211 1.50 0.41 -17.80
CA THR A 211 0.77 1.01 -18.93
C THR A 211 0.22 2.41 -18.63
N GLY A 212 0.62 2.99 -17.50
CA GLY A 212 0.06 4.24 -16.99
C GLY A 212 -1.34 4.05 -16.39
N LYS A 213 -1.77 2.81 -16.18
CA LYS A 213 -2.99 2.49 -15.45
C LYS A 213 -2.72 2.42 -13.96
N GLN A 214 -3.79 2.38 -13.19
CA GLN A 214 -3.71 2.26 -11.75
C GLN A 214 -3.53 0.79 -11.34
N ASN A 215 -2.83 0.57 -10.23
CA ASN A 215 -2.92 -0.68 -9.48
C ASN A 215 -4.26 -0.71 -8.74
N LEU A 216 -4.68 -1.90 -8.33
CA LEU A 216 -5.89 -2.09 -7.56
C LEU A 216 -5.57 -2.54 -6.14
N VAL A 217 -6.49 -2.24 -5.23
CA VAL A 217 -6.41 -2.65 -3.82
C VAL A 217 -7.75 -3.24 -3.41
N VAL A 218 -7.72 -4.46 -2.89
CA VAL A 218 -8.91 -5.23 -2.53
C VAL A 218 -9.64 -4.54 -1.37
N LYS A 219 -10.96 -4.34 -1.53
CA LYS A 219 -11.79 -3.52 -0.65
C LYS A 219 -12.17 -4.21 0.66
N GLU A 220 -12.32 -5.53 0.65
CA GLU A 220 -12.76 -6.33 1.78
C GLU A 220 -12.22 -7.75 1.66
N ASP A 221 -12.20 -8.50 2.77
CA ASP A 221 -11.79 -9.91 2.76
C ASP A 221 -12.73 -10.72 1.84
N VAL A 222 -12.14 -11.42 0.87
CA VAL A 222 -12.87 -12.36 0.01
C VAL A 222 -12.38 -13.77 0.26
N TRP A 223 -13.26 -14.62 0.78
CA TRP A 223 -13.01 -16.05 0.94
C TRP A 223 -13.34 -16.80 -0.34
N ILE A 224 -12.45 -17.72 -0.71
CA ILE A 224 -12.51 -18.51 -1.92
C ILE A 224 -12.46 -19.99 -1.52
N ASP A 225 -13.55 -20.70 -1.81
CA ASP A 225 -13.68 -22.14 -1.62
C ASP A 225 -13.65 -22.82 -2.99
N ILE A 226 -12.72 -23.75 -3.21
CA ILE A 226 -12.54 -24.43 -4.50
C ILE A 226 -12.42 -25.94 -4.29
N GLN A 227 -13.32 -26.69 -4.92
CA GLN A 227 -13.30 -28.15 -4.87
C GLN A 227 -12.12 -28.73 -5.67
N PRO A 228 -11.70 -29.98 -5.38
CA PRO A 228 -10.67 -30.67 -6.15
C PRO A 228 -10.93 -30.63 -7.66
N GLY A 229 -9.92 -30.27 -8.45
CA GLY A 229 -9.99 -30.20 -9.92
C GLY A 229 -10.84 -29.06 -10.48
N GLN A 230 -11.48 -28.24 -9.64
CA GLN A 230 -12.37 -27.17 -10.08
C GLN A 230 -11.59 -25.90 -10.46
N THR A 231 -12.11 -25.18 -11.46
CA THR A 231 -11.78 -23.78 -11.72
C THR A 231 -12.98 -22.90 -11.39
N GLY A 232 -12.79 -21.87 -10.57
CA GLY A 232 -13.83 -20.91 -10.20
C GLY A 232 -13.51 -19.51 -10.70
N ASN A 233 -14.55 -18.70 -10.90
CA ASN A 233 -14.46 -17.25 -11.14
C ASN A 233 -14.80 -16.51 -9.84
N PHE A 234 -13.92 -15.62 -9.41
CA PHE A 234 -14.03 -14.89 -8.16
C PHE A 234 -13.90 -13.39 -8.46
N PRO A 235 -15.01 -12.64 -8.53
CA PRO A 235 -14.94 -11.19 -8.61
C PRO A 235 -14.41 -10.66 -7.27
N LEU A 236 -13.49 -9.70 -7.32
CA LEU A 236 -13.02 -9.01 -6.12
C LEU A 236 -13.44 -7.54 -6.20
N PRO A 237 -14.11 -7.02 -5.15
CA PRO A 237 -14.31 -5.60 -5.01
C PRO A 237 -12.96 -4.95 -4.74
N ALA A 238 -12.63 -3.91 -5.51
CA ALA A 238 -11.34 -3.24 -5.40
C ALA A 238 -11.46 -1.76 -5.71
N PHE A 239 -10.53 -0.99 -5.16
CA PHE A 239 -10.34 0.41 -5.48
C PHE A 239 -9.10 0.61 -6.34
N CYS A 240 -9.10 1.70 -7.08
CA CYS A 240 -7.94 2.25 -7.74
C CYS A 240 -6.95 2.80 -6.69
N ALA A 241 -5.70 2.36 -6.73
CA ALA A 241 -4.73 2.63 -5.67
C ALA A 241 -3.85 3.86 -5.95
N ASN A 242 -3.76 4.36 -7.18
CA ASN A 242 -2.87 5.48 -7.53
C ASN A 242 -3.50 6.39 -8.58
N SER A 243 -4.26 7.39 -8.12
CA SER A 243 -5.00 8.41 -8.89
C SER A 243 -4.27 9.05 -10.08
N SER A 244 -2.94 9.04 -10.11
CA SER A 244 -2.11 9.54 -11.21
C SER A 244 -2.24 8.75 -12.53
N GLY A 245 -2.76 7.51 -12.47
CA GLY A 245 -3.00 6.67 -13.64
C GLY A 245 -4.45 6.61 -14.11
N GLY A 246 -4.66 6.08 -15.32
CA GLY A 246 -6.01 5.75 -15.79
C GLY A 246 -6.56 4.49 -15.13
N SER A 247 -7.87 4.42 -14.89
CA SER A 247 -8.47 3.19 -14.36
C SER A 247 -8.26 2.00 -15.31
N PRO A 248 -8.06 0.78 -14.77
CA PRO A 248 -8.02 -0.43 -15.57
C PRO A 248 -9.32 -0.64 -16.36
N ARG A 249 -9.21 -1.18 -17.56
CA ARG A 249 -10.26 -1.54 -18.51
C ARG A 249 -9.85 -2.75 -19.34
N GLY A 250 -9.60 -3.87 -18.67
CA GLY A 250 -9.27 -5.15 -19.29
C GLY A 250 -7.78 -5.51 -19.27
N GLU A 251 -6.95 -4.78 -18.51
CA GLU A 251 -5.52 -5.10 -18.42
C GLU A 251 -5.27 -6.34 -17.56
N PRO A 252 -4.32 -7.20 -17.97
CA PRO A 252 -3.86 -8.31 -17.14
C PRO A 252 -3.05 -7.80 -15.95
N MET A 253 -3.24 -8.48 -14.83
CA MET A 253 -2.72 -8.07 -13.54
C MET A 253 -2.08 -9.24 -12.79
N ASN A 254 -1.28 -8.92 -11.77
CA ASN A 254 -0.68 -9.89 -10.87
C ASN A 254 -1.12 -9.64 -9.43
N MET A 255 -1.34 -10.74 -8.71
CA MET A 255 -1.47 -10.72 -7.26
C MET A 255 -0.11 -10.45 -6.63
N THR A 256 -0.03 -9.49 -5.71
CA THR A 256 1.21 -9.20 -5.00
C THR A 256 1.16 -9.75 -3.57
N PRO A 257 2.30 -9.98 -2.91
CA PRO A 257 2.32 -10.31 -1.49
C PRO A 257 2.04 -9.12 -0.59
N PHE A 258 1.72 -7.94 -1.11
CA PHE A 258 1.67 -6.72 -0.31
C PHE A 258 0.25 -6.37 0.11
N VAL A 259 0.07 -6.13 1.40
CA VAL A 259 -1.19 -5.68 1.99
C VAL A 259 -1.03 -4.24 2.45
N PHE A 260 -1.85 -3.35 1.91
CA PHE A 260 -1.92 -1.95 2.28
C PHE A 260 -2.67 -1.76 3.60
N HIS A 261 -2.11 -0.95 4.50
CA HIS A 261 -2.73 -0.70 5.80
C HIS A 261 -3.75 0.42 5.76
N ASP A 262 -4.97 0.14 6.23
CA ASP A 262 -5.96 1.18 6.48
C ASP A 262 -5.44 2.13 7.57
N MET A 263 -5.47 3.44 7.28
CA MET A 263 -5.19 4.49 8.26
C MET A 263 -6.47 5.03 8.95
N GLY A 264 -7.58 4.35 8.74
CA GLY A 264 -8.85 4.43 9.46
C GLY A 264 -10.06 4.81 8.61
N GLU A 265 -9.86 5.21 7.35
CA GLU A 265 -10.96 5.55 6.42
C GLU A 265 -10.70 5.13 4.98
N SER A 266 -9.57 4.48 4.68
CA SER A 266 -9.12 4.23 3.31
C SER A 266 -10.18 3.45 2.53
N PHE A 267 -10.74 2.38 3.12
CA PHE A 267 -11.62 1.45 2.42
C PHE A 267 -13.12 1.86 2.34
N ARG A 268 -13.45 3.13 2.59
CA ARG A 268 -14.86 3.60 2.52
C ARG A 268 -15.36 3.80 1.09
N ASP A 269 -14.58 4.51 0.29
CA ASP A 269 -14.89 4.90 -1.08
C ASP A 269 -13.60 5.19 -1.86
N GLN A 270 -13.71 5.31 -3.18
CA GLN A 270 -12.55 5.56 -4.04
C GLN A 270 -11.76 6.83 -3.67
N ASP A 271 -12.47 7.89 -3.28
CA ASP A 271 -11.82 9.15 -2.91
C ASP A 271 -11.01 8.99 -1.63
N SER A 272 -11.48 8.21 -0.67
CA SER A 272 -10.77 7.88 0.56
C SER A 272 -9.51 7.06 0.31
N MET A 273 -9.56 6.10 -0.61
CA MET A 273 -8.36 5.36 -1.03
C MET A 273 -7.32 6.27 -1.66
N TRP A 274 -7.71 7.07 -2.66
CA TRP A 274 -6.79 8.02 -3.31
C TRP A 274 -6.27 9.09 -2.36
N ARG A 275 -7.06 9.48 -1.36
CA ARG A 275 -6.58 10.36 -0.29
C ARG A 275 -5.44 9.70 0.49
N THR A 276 -5.49 8.39 0.68
CA THR A 276 -4.45 7.69 1.45
C THR A 276 -3.19 7.45 0.62
N THR A 277 -3.33 7.13 -0.67
CA THR A 277 -2.20 6.68 -1.50
C THR A 277 -1.51 7.80 -2.29
N ASP A 278 -2.26 8.77 -2.81
CA ASP A 278 -1.78 9.61 -3.91
C ASP A 278 -1.68 11.10 -3.60
N SER A 279 -2.24 11.56 -2.49
CA SER A 279 -1.97 12.91 -2.01
C SER A 279 -2.32 14.08 -2.94
N ARG A 280 -3.36 13.98 -3.80
CA ARG A 280 -3.99 15.04 -4.65
C ARG A 280 -3.13 16.30 -4.97
N ARG A 281 -1.83 16.17 -5.23
CA ARG A 281 -1.06 17.06 -6.09
C ARG A 281 -1.01 16.29 -7.40
N GLY A 282 -1.69 16.81 -8.42
CA GLY A 282 -1.77 16.18 -9.73
C GLY A 282 -0.38 15.87 -10.28
N VAL A 283 0.07 14.63 -10.09
CA VAL A 283 1.19 14.05 -10.82
C VAL A 283 0.58 13.51 -12.11
N ARG A 284 0.81 14.22 -13.21
CA ARG A 284 0.57 13.63 -14.53
C ARG A 284 1.72 12.67 -14.82
N MET A 285 1.43 11.37 -14.90
CA MET A 285 2.29 10.45 -15.64
C MET A 285 2.25 10.91 -17.11
N ARG A 286 3.35 11.50 -17.60
CA ARG A 286 3.60 11.72 -19.02
C ARG A 286 4.51 10.62 -19.52
#